data_AF-A0A2G5UMC9-F1
#
_entry.id   AF-A0A2G5UMC9-F1
#
_cell.length_a   1.000
_cell.length_b   1.000
_cell.length_c   1.000
_cell.angle_alpha   90.00
_cell.angle_beta   90.00
_cell.angle_gamma   90.00
#
_symmetry.space_group_name_H-M   'P 1'
#
loop_
_entity.id
_entity.type
_entity.pdbx_description
1 polymer ?
#
loop_
_entity_poly.entity_id
_entity_poly.type
_entity_poly.pdbx_seq_one_letter_code
_entity_poly.pdbx_strand_id
1 'polypeptide(L)'
;MIRDARAVIHSMIERKVPVAGYNTSDEQSMFVKWNQEIRKMLFQCNNAPGQCIKVYYERLIQKPEEEIQRITNFLDLQYSQQMLHHHELIGAEVDLNDQEFSASQVKNSINTKALTSWFDCFSEDTLRKLDDAAPFLSILGYDTSSSKPDYSMFADDDFYQFRNFYS
;
A
#
# COMPACT_ATOMS: atom_id res chain seq x y z
N MET A 1 -5.78 3.52 1.40
CA MET A 1 -4.58 2.91 0.79
C MET A 1 -4.43 1.48 1.29
N ILE A 2 -4.08 0.56 0.40
CA ILE A 2 -3.76 -0.85 0.69
C ILE A 2 -2.38 -1.11 0.10
N ARG A 3 -1.50 -1.79 0.83
CA ARG A 3 -0.16 -2.16 0.40
C ARG A 3 0.20 -3.50 1.03
N ASP A 4 1.05 -4.27 0.36
CA ASP A 4 1.60 -5.51 0.89
C ASP A 4 2.16 -5.31 2.31
N ALA A 5 1.67 -6.10 3.27
CA ALA A 5 2.08 -6.03 4.66
C ALA A 5 3.59 -6.18 4.84
N ARG A 6 4.23 -7.01 4.00
CA ARG A 6 5.69 -7.23 4.03
C ARG A 6 6.43 -5.93 3.70
N ALA A 7 5.98 -5.21 2.68
CA ALA A 7 6.52 -3.90 2.32
C ALA A 7 6.27 -2.83 3.40
N VAL A 8 5.08 -2.83 4.02
CA VAL A 8 4.72 -1.90 5.09
C VAL A 8 5.58 -2.12 6.33
N ILE A 9 5.68 -3.37 6.80
CA ILE A 9 6.43 -3.73 8.00
C ILE A 9 7.92 -3.52 7.81
N HIS A 10 8.47 -3.93 6.66
CA HIS A 10 9.86 -3.65 6.33
C HIS A 10 10.15 -2.14 6.35
N SER A 11 9.28 -1.33 5.74
CA SER A 11 9.43 0.13 5.77
C SER A 11 9.35 0.71 7.18
N MET A 12 8.54 0.15 8.08
CA MET A 12 8.48 0.60 9.49
C MET A 12 9.77 0.28 10.24
N ILE A 13 10.30 -0.94 10.06
CA ILE A 13 11.52 -1.42 10.70
C ILE A 13 12.75 -0.65 10.21
N GLU A 14 12.98 -0.63 8.89
CA GLU A 14 14.15 -0.01 8.28
C GLU A 14 14.28 1.46 8.67
N ARG A 15 13.15 2.17 8.68
CA ARG A 15 13.10 3.62 8.90
C ARG A 15 12.82 4.00 10.35
N LYS A 16 12.69 3.01 11.24
CA LYS A 16 12.40 3.20 12.67
C LYS A 16 11.19 4.09 12.91
N VAL A 17 10.12 3.91 12.12
CA VAL A 17 8.90 4.71 12.24
C VAL A 17 8.17 4.31 13.52
N PRO A 18 8.00 5.20 14.51
CA PRO A 18 7.35 4.86 15.76
C PRO A 18 5.83 4.82 15.55
N VAL A 19 5.27 3.62 15.45
CA VAL A 19 3.82 3.41 15.36
C VAL A 19 3.33 2.73 16.63
N ALA A 20 2.41 3.38 17.34
CA ALA A 20 1.87 2.86 18.59
C ALA A 20 1.30 1.44 18.39
N GLY A 21 1.73 0.52 19.25
CA GLY A 21 1.30 -0.88 19.20
C GLY A 21 2.06 -1.77 18.21
N TYR A 22 3.09 -1.26 17.53
CA TYR A 22 4.02 -2.08 16.75
C TYR A 22 5.34 -2.25 17.50
N ASN A 23 5.73 -3.51 17.72
CA ASN A 23 7.05 -3.85 18.26
C ASN A 23 7.99 -4.22 17.12
N THR A 24 8.91 -3.33 16.76
CA THR A 24 9.85 -3.56 15.64
C THR A 24 10.88 -4.66 15.90
N SER A 25 10.94 -5.20 17.11
CA SER A 25 11.76 -6.38 17.45
C SER A 25 10.99 -7.70 17.31
N ASP A 26 9.69 -7.66 16.98
CA ASP A 26 8.83 -8.84 16.81
C ASP A 26 7.98 -8.71 15.54
N GLU A 27 8.58 -9.10 14.40
CA GLU A 27 7.95 -9.06 13.08
C GLU A 27 6.60 -9.78 13.04
N GLN A 28 6.48 -10.94 13.72
CA GLN A 28 5.24 -11.72 13.74
C GLN A 28 4.10 -10.94 14.38
N SER A 29 4.36 -10.28 15.52
CA SER A 29 3.37 -9.41 16.15
C SER A 29 2.96 -8.24 15.24
N MET A 30 3.89 -7.71 14.43
CA MET A 30 3.60 -6.63 13.48
C MET A 30 2.67 -7.10 12.35
N PHE A 31 2.85 -8.31 11.82
CA PHE A 31 1.94 -8.89 10.82
C PHE A 31 0.54 -9.11 11.38
N VAL A 32 0.43 -9.66 12.59
CA VAL A 32 -0.86 -9.82 13.29
C VAL A 32 -1.54 -8.48 13.49
N LYS A 33 -0.78 -7.46 13.92
CA LYS A 33 -1.30 -6.11 14.14
C LYS A 33 -1.76 -5.46 12.85
N TRP A 34 -0.97 -5.53 11.78
CA TRP A 34 -1.35 -5.04 10.45
C TRP A 34 -2.66 -5.67 9.99
N ASN A 35 -2.78 -6.99 10.13
CA ASN A 35 -3.97 -7.75 9.74
C ASN A 35 -5.22 -7.30 10.50
N GLN A 36 -5.09 -7.07 11.82
CA GLN A 36 -6.19 -6.55 12.64
C GLN A 36 -6.63 -5.15 12.19
N GLU A 37 -5.69 -4.25 11.91
CA GLU A 37 -6.02 -2.88 11.52
C GLU A 37 -6.58 -2.81 10.09
N ILE A 38 -5.98 -3.51 9.12
CA ILE A 38 -6.49 -3.53 7.74
C ILE A 38 -7.90 -4.15 7.67
N ARG A 39 -8.17 -5.21 8.45
CA ARG A 39 -9.51 -5.80 8.55
C ARG A 39 -10.54 -4.78 9.03
N LYS A 40 -10.24 -4.00 10.06
CA LYS A 40 -11.15 -2.95 10.57
C LYS A 40 -11.38 -1.86 9.52
N MET A 41 -10.30 -1.38 8.90
CA MET A 41 -10.37 -0.33 7.87
C MET A 41 -11.19 -0.78 6.65
N LEU A 42 -10.98 -2.02 6.18
CA LEU A 42 -11.74 -2.59 5.08
C LEU A 42 -13.21 -2.80 5.45
N PHE A 43 -13.49 -3.32 6.65
CA PHE A 43 -14.85 -3.45 7.13
C PHE A 43 -15.57 -2.10 7.11
N GLN A 44 -14.96 -1.04 7.64
CA GLN A 44 -15.56 0.30 7.61
C GLN A 44 -15.75 0.80 6.18
N CYS A 45 -14.75 0.66 5.30
CA CYS A 45 -14.81 1.05 3.90
C CYS A 45 -15.97 0.34 3.16
N ASN A 46 -16.12 -0.96 3.37
CA ASN A 46 -17.17 -1.77 2.72
C ASN A 46 -18.58 -1.44 3.21
N ASN A 47 -18.71 -0.97 4.46
CA ASN A 47 -19.98 -0.54 5.03
C ASN A 47 -20.27 0.95 4.76
N ALA A 48 -19.47 1.63 3.94
CA ALA A 48 -19.62 3.03 3.57
C ALA A 48 -19.73 3.19 2.04
N PRO A 49 -20.77 2.62 1.39
CA PRO A 49 -20.91 2.63 -0.06
C PRO A 49 -20.97 4.06 -0.60
N GLY A 50 -20.23 4.33 -1.67
CA GLY A 50 -20.11 5.66 -2.27
C GLY A 50 -19.28 6.65 -1.45
N GLN A 51 -18.78 6.27 -0.27
CA GLN A 51 -17.98 7.14 0.61
C GLN A 51 -16.54 6.65 0.78
N CYS A 52 -16.23 5.43 0.36
CA CYS A 52 -14.88 4.88 0.41
C CYS A 52 -14.51 4.09 -0.86
N ILE A 53 -13.29 4.28 -1.33
CA ILE A 53 -12.65 3.44 -2.36
C ILE A 53 -11.35 2.85 -1.82
N LYS A 54 -11.03 1.64 -2.29
CA LYS A 54 -9.75 0.98 -2.03
C LYS A 54 -8.76 1.37 -3.10
N VAL A 55 -7.59 1.81 -2.69
CA VAL A 55 -6.49 2.17 -3.61
C VAL A 55 -5.30 1.32 -3.24
N TYR A 56 -4.92 0.42 -4.15
CA TYR A 56 -3.75 -0.45 -4.00
C TYR A 56 -2.51 0.32 -4.42
N TYR A 57 -1.52 0.40 -3.54
CA TYR A 57 -0.28 1.13 -3.77
C TYR A 57 0.48 0.58 -4.98
N GLU A 58 0.54 -0.74 -5.11
CA GLU A 58 1.22 -1.46 -6.18
C GLU A 58 0.60 -1.13 -7.54
N ARG A 59 -0.72 -0.98 -7.61
CA ARG A 59 -1.40 -0.51 -8.82
C ARG A 59 -1.14 0.98 -9.05
N LEU A 60 -1.29 1.81 -8.02
CA LEU A 60 -1.10 3.26 -8.11
C LEU A 60 0.26 3.65 -8.69
N ILE A 61 1.33 2.94 -8.33
CA ILE A 61 2.67 3.26 -8.85
C ILE A 61 2.96 2.64 -10.22
N GLN A 62 2.21 1.60 -10.64
CA GLN A 62 2.38 0.93 -11.94
C GLN A 62 1.46 1.52 -13.02
N LYS A 63 0.26 1.98 -12.65
CA LYS A 63 -0.75 2.61 -13.51
C LYS A 63 -1.23 3.94 -12.91
N PRO A 64 -0.32 4.92 -12.69
CA PRO A 64 -0.65 6.13 -11.94
C PRO A 64 -1.72 7.00 -12.59
N GLU A 65 -1.71 7.13 -13.92
CA GLU A 65 -2.72 7.92 -14.63
C GLU A 65 -4.12 7.33 -14.45
N GLU A 66 -4.28 6.03 -14.67
CA GLU A 66 -5.56 5.32 -14.50
C GLU A 66 -6.07 5.40 -13.05
N GLU A 67 -5.19 5.18 -12.07
CA GLU A 67 -5.59 5.24 -10.65
C GLU A 67 -5.92 6.66 -10.20
N ILE A 68 -5.16 7.67 -10.63
CA ILE A 68 -5.47 9.06 -10.30
C ILE A 68 -6.80 9.47 -10.93
N GLN A 69 -7.03 9.15 -12.21
CA GLN A 69 -8.32 9.42 -12.87
C GLN A 69 -9.48 8.74 -12.14
N ARG A 70 -9.30 7.48 -11.71
CA ARG A 70 -10.31 6.77 -10.92
C ARG A 70 -10.57 7.44 -9.57
N ILE A 71 -9.52 7.90 -8.88
CA ILE A 71 -9.64 8.61 -7.60
C ILE A 71 -10.32 9.96 -7.78
N THR A 72 -9.92 10.76 -8.79
CA THR A 72 -10.54 12.08 -9.04
C THR A 72 -12.00 11.93 -9.44
N ASN A 73 -12.34 10.94 -10.27
CA ASN A 73 -13.73 10.64 -10.62
C ASN A 73 -14.57 10.26 -9.39
N PHE A 74 -14.02 9.47 -8.47
CA PHE A 74 -14.71 9.14 -7.23
C PHE A 74 -14.94 10.37 -6.33
N LEU A 75 -13.98 11.31 -6.30
CA LEU A 75 -14.05 12.53 -5.51
C LEU A 75 -14.80 13.69 -6.19
N ASP A 76 -15.32 13.49 -7.41
CA ASP A 76 -15.92 14.54 -8.25
C ASP A 76 -14.96 15.73 -8.49
N LEU A 77 -13.69 15.41 -8.76
CA LEU A 77 -12.63 16.36 -9.08
C LEU A 77 -12.19 16.23 -10.54
N GLN A 78 -11.80 17.36 -11.14
CA GLN A 78 -11.21 17.36 -12.48
C GLN A 78 -9.80 16.77 -12.43
N TYR A 79 -9.53 15.79 -13.29
CA TYR A 79 -8.18 15.27 -13.51
C TYR A 79 -7.29 16.36 -14.14
N SER A 80 -6.02 16.40 -13.73
CA SER A 80 -4.98 17.22 -14.36
C SER A 80 -3.71 16.39 -14.53
N GLN A 81 -3.06 16.54 -15.68
CA GLN A 81 -1.78 15.86 -15.95
C GLN A 81 -0.71 16.21 -14.90
N GLN A 82 -0.77 17.41 -14.32
CA GLN A 82 0.14 17.85 -13.27
C GLN A 82 0.11 16.94 -12.03
N MET A 83 -0.98 16.20 -11.78
CA MET A 83 -1.09 15.27 -10.65
C MET A 83 -0.06 14.12 -10.74
N LEU A 84 0.41 13.77 -11.95
CA LEU A 84 1.49 12.80 -12.16
C LEU A 84 2.87 13.37 -11.81
N HIS A 85 2.98 14.70 -11.77
CA HIS A 85 4.21 15.47 -11.60
C HIS A 85 4.27 16.14 -10.23
N HIS A 86 3.64 15.57 -9.19
CA HIS A 86 3.58 16.15 -7.84
C HIS A 86 4.94 16.62 -7.29
N HIS A 87 6.02 15.88 -7.58
CA HIS A 87 7.39 16.21 -7.18
C HIS A 87 7.90 17.56 -7.74
N GLU A 88 7.38 18.04 -8.87
CA GLU A 88 7.71 19.33 -9.48
C GLU A 88 6.95 20.49 -8.81
N LEU A 89 5.89 20.19 -8.04
CA LEU A 89 4.99 21.17 -7.42
C LEU A 89 5.28 21.41 -5.93
N ILE A 90 6.32 20.75 -5.39
CA ILE A 90 6.69 20.86 -3.97
C ILE A 90 7.15 22.28 -3.65
N GLY A 91 6.58 22.86 -2.59
CA GLY A 91 6.82 24.23 -2.14
C GLY A 91 6.06 25.30 -2.94
N ALA A 92 5.27 24.90 -3.95
CA ALA A 92 4.36 25.78 -4.67
C ALA A 92 2.90 25.39 -4.40
N GLU A 93 2.52 24.16 -4.74
CA GLU A 93 1.15 23.63 -4.55
C GLU A 93 1.11 22.44 -3.58
N VAL A 94 2.25 21.77 -3.38
CA VAL A 94 2.40 20.65 -2.44
C VAL A 94 3.28 21.08 -1.27
N ASP A 95 2.67 21.28 -0.11
CA ASP A 95 3.38 21.54 1.14
C ASP A 95 3.82 20.22 1.78
N LEU A 96 5.11 20.12 2.11
CA LEU A 96 5.68 18.98 2.82
C LEU A 96 6.29 19.41 4.14
N ASN A 97 5.97 18.69 5.20
CA ASN A 97 6.68 18.81 6.45
C ASN A 97 7.90 17.87 6.43
N ASP A 98 9.10 18.45 6.40
CA ASP A 98 10.37 17.69 6.37
C ASP A 98 10.60 16.78 7.59
N GLN A 99 9.84 16.98 8.68
CA GLN A 99 9.89 16.11 9.85
C GLN A 99 9.04 14.84 9.71
N GLU A 100 8.13 14.79 8.73
CA GLU A 100 7.35 13.59 8.46
C GLU A 100 8.24 12.52 7.85
N PHE A 101 8.09 11.28 8.34
CA PHE A 101 8.91 10.18 7.86
C PHE A 101 8.86 10.08 6.33
N SER A 102 7.67 10.12 5.73
CA SER A 102 7.45 9.97 4.27
C SER A 102 8.02 11.09 3.39
N ALA A 103 8.41 12.23 3.95
CA ALA A 103 8.76 13.42 3.17
C ALA A 103 9.89 13.18 2.18
N SER A 104 10.93 12.43 2.57
CA SER A 104 12.06 12.13 1.69
C SER A 104 11.69 11.26 0.49
N GLN A 105 10.67 10.40 0.62
CA GLN A 105 10.17 9.59 -0.49
C GLN A 105 9.29 10.41 -1.44
N VAL A 106 8.36 11.21 -0.90
CA VAL A 106 7.39 12.02 -1.66
C VAL A 106 8.06 13.10 -2.52
N LYS A 107 9.29 13.50 -2.18
CA LYS A 107 10.10 14.40 -3.01
C LYS A 107 10.49 13.84 -4.38
N ASN A 108 10.35 12.54 -4.60
CA ASN A 108 10.71 11.90 -5.86
C ASN A 108 9.49 11.73 -6.75
N SER A 109 9.71 11.66 -8.07
CA SER A 109 8.67 11.25 -9.01
C SER A 109 8.09 9.88 -8.67
N ILE A 110 6.86 9.61 -9.13
CA ILE A 110 6.24 8.29 -8.99
C ILE A 110 7.19 7.24 -9.59
N ASN A 111 7.52 6.23 -8.80
CA ASN A 111 8.45 5.17 -9.19
C ASN A 111 8.13 3.86 -8.48
N THR A 112 8.66 2.76 -9.01
CA THR A 112 8.41 1.40 -8.52
C THR A 112 9.51 0.85 -7.61
N LYS A 113 10.49 1.67 -7.19
CA LYS A 113 11.66 1.20 -6.42
C LYS A 113 11.28 0.51 -5.10
N ALA A 114 10.22 1.01 -4.45
CA ALA A 114 9.76 0.50 -3.17
C ALA A 114 8.83 -0.73 -3.29
N LEU A 115 8.54 -1.21 -4.50
CA LEU A 115 7.65 -2.35 -4.74
C LEU A 115 8.27 -3.64 -4.18
N THR A 116 9.56 -3.84 -4.43
CA THR A 116 10.29 -5.07 -4.10
C THR A 116 11.40 -4.85 -3.08
N SER A 117 11.46 -3.68 -2.43
CA SER A 117 12.56 -3.35 -1.50
C SER A 117 12.60 -4.25 -0.27
N TRP A 118 11.47 -4.89 0.08
CA TRP A 118 11.38 -5.83 1.19
C TRP A 118 11.88 -7.23 0.84
N PHE A 119 12.14 -7.54 -0.43
CA PHE A 119 12.60 -8.88 -0.83
C PHE A 119 13.85 -9.25 -0.04
N ASP A 120 13.92 -10.52 0.37
CA ASP A 120 15.01 -11.09 1.18
C ASP A 120 15.19 -10.45 2.58
N CYS A 121 14.26 -9.61 3.04
CA CYS A 121 14.35 -8.94 4.35
C CYS A 121 13.69 -9.73 5.49
N PHE A 122 12.88 -10.74 5.19
CA PHE A 122 12.23 -11.60 6.18
C PHE A 122 12.77 -13.02 6.09
N SER A 123 12.89 -13.69 7.24
CA SER A 123 13.27 -15.10 7.28
C SER A 123 12.19 -16.00 6.67
N GLU A 124 12.58 -17.16 6.15
CA GLU A 124 11.64 -18.20 5.68
C GLU A 124 10.63 -18.61 6.76
N ASP A 125 11.07 -18.67 8.02
CA ASP A 125 10.18 -18.98 9.15
C ASP A 125 9.16 -17.86 9.41
N THR A 126 9.53 -16.61 9.14
CA THR A 126 8.59 -15.48 9.18
C THR A 126 7.55 -15.61 8.06
N LEU A 127 8.01 -15.86 6.84
CA LEU A 127 7.18 -15.92 5.64
C LEU A 127 6.19 -17.10 5.66
N ARG A 128 6.59 -18.27 6.13
CA ARG A 128 5.70 -19.46 6.25
C ARG A 128 4.50 -19.26 7.16
N LYS A 129 4.55 -18.28 8.07
CA LYS A 129 3.47 -18.00 9.04
C LYS A 129 2.51 -16.92 8.55
N LEU A 130 2.71 -16.37 7.35
CA LEU A 130 1.93 -15.22 6.87
C LEU A 130 0.44 -15.52 6.71
N ASP A 131 0.07 -16.71 6.25
CA ASP A 131 -1.34 -17.06 6.10
C ASP A 131 -2.07 -17.15 7.45
N ASP A 132 -1.36 -17.55 8.52
CA ASP A 132 -1.90 -17.58 9.88
C ASP A 132 -1.89 -16.19 10.54
N ALA A 133 -0.76 -15.47 10.43
CA ALA A 133 -0.56 -14.19 11.09
C ALA A 133 -1.31 -13.05 10.40
N ALA A 134 -1.35 -13.05 9.06
CA ALA A 134 -1.91 -12.00 8.23
C ALA A 134 -2.72 -12.53 7.04
N PRO A 135 -3.80 -13.30 7.26
CA PRO A 135 -4.65 -13.85 6.19
C PRO A 135 -5.22 -12.81 5.23
N PHE A 136 -5.30 -11.53 5.63
CA PHE A 136 -5.73 -10.47 4.73
C PHE A 136 -4.77 -10.20 3.58
N LEU A 137 -3.51 -10.63 3.64
CA LEU A 137 -2.62 -10.60 2.46
C LEU A 137 -3.25 -11.37 1.29
N SER A 138 -3.56 -12.64 1.52
CA SER A 138 -4.14 -13.54 0.51
C SER A 138 -5.56 -13.09 0.11
N ILE A 139 -6.39 -12.63 1.06
CA ILE A 139 -7.73 -12.08 0.77
C ILE A 139 -7.65 -10.84 -0.12
N LEU A 140 -6.66 -9.98 0.10
CA LEU A 140 -6.40 -8.80 -0.73
C LEU A 140 -5.67 -9.15 -2.03
N GLY A 141 -5.37 -10.43 -2.24
CA GLY A 141 -4.74 -11.05 -3.39
C GLY A 141 -3.26 -10.70 -3.56
N TYR A 142 -2.54 -10.60 -2.45
CA TYR A 142 -1.08 -10.70 -2.41
C TYR A 142 -0.68 -12.17 -2.26
N ASP A 143 0.24 -12.65 -3.10
CA ASP A 143 0.74 -14.03 -3.02
C ASP A 143 1.67 -14.20 -1.80
N THR A 144 1.27 -15.08 -0.88
CA THR A 144 2.01 -15.46 0.34
C THR A 144 2.84 -16.73 0.16
N SER A 145 2.64 -17.47 -0.93
CA SER A 145 3.36 -18.72 -1.22
C SER A 145 4.78 -18.50 -1.74
N SER A 146 5.05 -17.31 -2.27
CA SER A 146 6.36 -16.88 -2.75
C SER A 146 7.00 -15.83 -1.83
N SER A 147 8.31 -15.98 -1.59
CA SER A 147 9.13 -14.94 -0.94
C SER A 147 9.42 -13.75 -1.84
N LYS A 148 9.17 -13.88 -3.15
CA LYS A 148 9.30 -12.84 -4.17
C LYS A 148 8.07 -12.87 -5.08
N PRO A 149 6.90 -12.44 -4.59
CA PRO A 149 5.66 -12.45 -5.35
C PRO A 149 5.76 -11.55 -6.59
N ASP A 150 5.05 -11.92 -7.65
CA ASP A 150 4.90 -11.08 -8.83
C ASP A 150 3.81 -10.02 -8.61
N TYR A 151 4.18 -8.75 -8.72
CA TYR A 151 3.26 -7.62 -8.59
C TYR A 151 2.70 -7.15 -9.94
N SER A 152 3.09 -7.77 -11.06
CA SER A 152 2.60 -7.42 -12.40
C SER A 152 1.07 -7.51 -12.50
N MET A 153 0.46 -8.47 -11.80
CA MET A 153 -1.01 -8.63 -11.75
C MET A 153 -1.76 -7.39 -11.21
N PHE A 154 -1.09 -6.53 -10.44
CA PHE A 154 -1.71 -5.27 -9.98
C PHE A 154 -1.86 -4.25 -11.11
N ALA A 155 -1.08 -4.40 -12.18
CA ALA A 155 -1.10 -3.55 -13.37
C ALA A 155 -2.06 -4.06 -14.45
N ASP A 156 -2.74 -5.19 -14.27
CA ASP A 156 -3.69 -5.71 -15.25
C ASP A 156 -4.87 -4.74 -15.45
N ASP A 157 -5.34 -4.59 -16.69
CA ASP A 157 -6.43 -3.65 -17.01
C ASP A 157 -7.77 -4.06 -16.36
N ASP A 158 -7.95 -5.34 -16.03
CA ASP A 158 -9.13 -5.91 -15.37
C ASP A 158 -8.96 -6.08 -13.85
N PHE A 159 -7.90 -5.53 -13.24
CA PHE A 159 -7.55 -5.71 -11.82
C PHE A 159 -8.74 -5.60 -10.84
N TYR A 160 -9.62 -4.61 -11.03
CA TYR A 160 -10.79 -4.40 -10.16
C TYR A 160 -12.03 -5.23 -10.53
N GLN A 161 -12.10 -5.82 -11.73
CA GLN A 161 -13.31 -6.52 -12.20
C GLN A 161 -13.68 -7.70 -11.31
N PHE A 162 -12.68 -8.40 -10.75
CA PHE A 162 -12.89 -9.61 -9.95
C PHE A 162 -12.65 -9.41 -8.44
N ARG A 163 -12.09 -8.27 -8.03
CA ARG A 163 -11.67 -8.02 -6.64
C ARG A 163 -12.70 -7.26 -5.80
N ASN A 164 -13.77 -6.74 -6.40
CA ASN A 164 -14.85 -6.03 -5.69
C ASN A 164 -15.83 -6.94 -4.93
N PHE A 165 -15.77 -8.27 -5.10
CA PHE A 165 -16.76 -9.18 -4.51
C PHE A 165 -16.43 -9.68 -3.10
N TYR A 166 -15.15 -9.70 -2.71
CA TYR A 166 -14.70 -10.26 -1.42
C TYR A 166 -13.70 -9.38 -0.66
N SER A 167 -13.25 -8.26 -1.25
CA SER A 167 -12.47 -7.25 -0.53
C SER A 167 -13.38 -6.21 0.09
#